data_AF-A0A435XQ20-F1
#
_entry.id   AF-A0A435XQ20-F1
#
_cell.length_a   1.000
_cell.length_b   1.000
_cell.length_c   1.000
_cell.angle_alpha   90.00
_cell.angle_beta   90.00
_cell.angle_gamma   90.00
#
_symmetry.space_group_name_H-M   'P 1'
#
loop_
_entity.id
_entity.type
_entity.pdbx_description
1 polymer ?
#
loop_
_entity_poly.entity_id
_entity_poly.type
_entity_poly.pdbx_seq_one_letter_code
_entity_poly.pdbx_strand_id
1 'polypeptide(L)'
;GKRGKPWTANAPLPGGDFPATGFDAEVAKLKTAYPFLDARLARRLTRLYGTRARMLLGLAKSNSDLGRNFGADLYEAEVRYLVQNEWAVTSEDVLWRRTKRGLHLSREQVAALDEFMRGISRRHVAAAE
;
A
#
# COMPACT_ATOMS: atom_id res chain seq x y z
N GLY A 1 10.95 -24.88 26.11
CA GLY A 1 9.54 -25.18 25.78
C GLY A 1 9.45 -26.04 24.53
N LYS A 2 8.39 -26.84 24.38
CA LYS A 2 8.14 -27.68 23.18
C LYS A 2 7.93 -26.79 21.94
N ARG A 3 8.58 -27.12 20.82
CA ARG A 3 8.36 -26.46 19.52
C ARG A 3 7.18 -27.13 18.79
N GLY A 4 6.35 -26.34 18.13
CA GLY A 4 5.25 -26.84 17.28
C GLY A 4 5.76 -27.52 16.01
N LYS A 5 4.85 -28.21 15.29
CA LYS A 5 5.17 -28.82 13.98
C LYS A 5 5.47 -27.73 12.94
N PRO A 6 6.34 -27.98 11.95
CA PRO A 6 6.53 -27.08 10.82
C PRO A 6 5.22 -26.85 10.05
N TRP A 7 4.91 -25.60 9.70
CA TRP A 7 3.63 -25.23 9.07
C TRP A 7 3.77 -24.28 7.87
N THR A 8 4.92 -23.63 7.69
CA THR A 8 5.11 -22.52 6.73
C THR A 8 5.02 -22.92 5.28
N ALA A 9 5.25 -24.19 4.93
CA ALA A 9 5.21 -24.68 3.56
C ALA A 9 3.82 -24.55 2.90
N ASN A 10 2.75 -24.60 3.71
CA ASN A 10 1.37 -24.60 3.21
C ASN A 10 0.61 -23.31 3.58
N ALA A 11 1.26 -22.37 4.24
CA ALA A 11 0.62 -21.12 4.63
C ALA A 11 0.87 -20.04 3.58
N PRO A 12 -0.18 -19.35 3.11
CA PRO A 12 0.01 -18.20 2.23
C PRO A 12 0.77 -17.11 2.99
N LEU A 13 1.75 -16.50 2.32
CA LEU A 13 2.35 -15.28 2.83
C LEU A 13 1.31 -14.14 2.82
N PRO A 14 1.43 -13.16 3.71
CA PRO A 14 0.44 -12.09 3.78
C PRO A 14 0.27 -11.33 2.45
N GLY A 15 -0.99 -11.20 2.01
CA GLY A 15 -1.33 -10.63 0.70
C GLY A 15 -1.35 -11.64 -0.45
N GLY A 16 -0.75 -12.82 -0.28
CA GLY A 16 -0.73 -13.91 -1.26
C GLY A 16 -1.86 -14.92 -1.10
N ASP A 17 -3.00 -14.53 -0.53
CA ASP A 17 -4.16 -15.42 -0.33
C ASP A 17 -4.98 -15.58 -1.62
N PHE A 18 -4.31 -16.03 -2.68
CA PHE A 18 -4.88 -16.38 -3.97
C PHE A 18 -3.94 -17.33 -4.74
N PRO A 19 -4.44 -18.12 -5.71
CA PRO A 19 -3.60 -19.04 -6.47
C PRO A 19 -2.48 -18.34 -7.24
N ALA A 20 -1.34 -18.99 -7.46
CA ALA A 20 -0.22 -18.42 -8.23
C ALA A 20 -0.60 -17.98 -9.66
N THR A 21 -1.57 -18.65 -10.28
CA THR A 21 -2.15 -18.31 -11.59
C THR A 21 -3.34 -17.36 -11.51
N GLY A 22 -3.75 -16.97 -10.31
CA GLY A 22 -4.97 -16.18 -10.04
C GLY A 22 -4.78 -14.66 -10.09
N PHE A 23 -3.61 -14.15 -10.52
CA PHE A 23 -3.30 -12.73 -10.46
C PHE A 23 -4.32 -11.85 -11.22
N ASP A 24 -4.63 -12.18 -12.47
CA ASP A 24 -5.55 -11.37 -13.27
C ASP A 24 -7.00 -11.42 -12.74
N ALA A 25 -7.39 -12.56 -12.17
CA ALA A 25 -8.67 -12.69 -11.48
C ALA A 25 -8.72 -11.79 -10.24
N GLU A 26 -7.62 -11.68 -9.48
CA GLU A 26 -7.55 -10.82 -8.31
C GLU A 26 -7.59 -9.33 -8.68
N VAL A 27 -6.91 -8.94 -9.77
CA VAL A 27 -7.01 -7.58 -10.33
C VAL A 27 -8.46 -7.27 -10.74
N ALA A 28 -9.14 -8.21 -11.40
CA ALA A 28 -10.54 -8.05 -11.78
C ALA A 28 -11.45 -7.89 -10.56
N LYS A 29 -11.28 -8.71 -9.51
CA LYS A 29 -12.04 -8.57 -8.25
C LYS A 29 -11.82 -7.21 -7.61
N LEU A 30 -10.59 -6.70 -7.59
CA LEU A 30 -10.29 -5.37 -7.05
C LEU A 30 -10.99 -4.28 -7.86
N LYS A 31 -10.96 -4.38 -9.20
CA LYS A 31 -11.65 -3.46 -10.10
C LYS A 31 -13.16 -3.47 -9.95
N THR A 32 -13.76 -4.64 -9.78
CA THR A 32 -15.20 -4.75 -9.51
C THR A 32 -15.57 -4.09 -8.18
N ALA A 33 -14.75 -4.23 -7.15
CA ALA A 33 -14.99 -3.62 -5.85
C ALA A 33 -14.76 -2.09 -5.85
N TYR A 34 -13.80 -1.60 -6.65
CA TYR A 34 -13.45 -0.18 -6.77
C TYR A 34 -13.45 0.27 -8.24
N PRO A 35 -14.64 0.46 -8.86
CA PRO A 35 -14.74 0.73 -10.30
C PRO A 35 -14.07 2.03 -10.77
N PHE A 36 -13.89 2.99 -9.85
CA PHE A 36 -13.28 4.29 -10.13
C PHE A 36 -11.76 4.23 -10.34
N LEU A 37 -11.08 3.18 -9.85
CA LEU A 37 -9.64 3.03 -10.06
C LEU A 37 -9.38 2.88 -11.56
N ASP A 38 -8.29 3.42 -12.08
CA ASP A 38 -7.85 3.08 -13.42
C ASP A 38 -7.25 1.66 -13.47
N ALA A 39 -7.15 1.06 -14.67
CA ALA A 39 -6.69 -0.33 -14.82
C ALA A 39 -5.23 -0.54 -14.40
N ARG A 40 -4.38 0.47 -14.60
CA ARG A 40 -2.95 0.42 -14.26
C ARG A 40 -2.78 0.48 -12.76
N LEU A 41 -3.49 1.36 -12.05
CA LEU A 41 -3.45 1.48 -10.60
C LEU A 41 -3.97 0.21 -9.92
N ALA A 42 -5.11 -0.34 -10.36
CA ALA A 42 -5.62 -1.59 -9.80
C ALA A 42 -4.62 -2.74 -9.95
N ARG A 43 -4.00 -2.87 -11.13
CA ARG A 43 -2.95 -3.87 -11.37
C ARG A 43 -1.70 -3.62 -10.51
N ARG A 44 -1.27 -2.36 -10.34
CA ARG A 44 -0.13 -1.97 -9.51
C ARG A 44 -0.36 -2.30 -8.04
N LEU A 45 -1.51 -1.91 -7.49
CA LEU A 45 -1.86 -2.18 -6.10
C LEU A 45 -1.96 -3.69 -5.84
N THR A 46 -2.59 -4.46 -6.75
CA THR A 46 -2.64 -5.92 -6.63
C THR A 46 -1.24 -6.54 -6.69
N ARG A 47 -0.33 -6.00 -7.51
CA ARG A 47 1.06 -6.50 -7.60
C ARG A 47 1.85 -6.26 -6.32
N LEU A 48 1.64 -5.14 -5.65
CA LEU A 48 2.36 -4.77 -4.42
C LEU A 48 1.75 -5.39 -3.17
N TYR A 49 0.42 -5.44 -3.09
CA TYR A 49 -0.31 -5.73 -1.85
C TYR A 49 -1.19 -6.98 -1.94
N GLY A 50 -1.41 -7.53 -3.14
CA GLY A 50 -2.30 -8.67 -3.37
C GLY A 50 -3.67 -8.45 -2.73
N THR A 51 -4.12 -9.41 -1.93
CA THR A 51 -5.42 -9.33 -1.23
C THR A 51 -5.51 -8.18 -0.22
N ARG A 52 -4.37 -7.62 0.23
CA ARG A 52 -4.32 -6.48 1.14
C ARG A 52 -4.63 -5.13 0.48
N ALA A 53 -4.70 -5.07 -0.86
CA ALA A 53 -5.06 -3.85 -1.58
C ALA A 53 -6.41 -3.28 -1.13
N ARG A 54 -7.35 -4.12 -0.68
CA ARG A 54 -8.63 -3.67 -0.13
C ARG A 54 -8.50 -2.96 1.22
N MET A 55 -7.55 -3.35 2.07
CA MET A 55 -7.29 -2.65 3.33
C MET A 55 -6.72 -1.26 3.10
N LEU A 56 -5.88 -1.11 2.06
CA LEU A 56 -5.37 0.20 1.62
C LEU A 56 -6.49 1.11 1.12
N LEU A 57 -7.37 0.58 0.26
CA LEU A 57 -8.43 1.38 -0.37
C LEU A 57 -9.61 1.67 0.57
N GLY A 58 -9.86 0.79 1.55
CA GLY A 58 -10.90 0.97 2.56
C GLY A 58 -12.26 1.24 1.94
N LEU A 59 -12.89 2.35 2.35
CA LEU A 59 -14.22 2.79 1.91
C LEU A 59 -14.18 3.82 0.77
N ALA A 60 -13.03 4.05 0.13
CA ALA A 60 -12.92 4.99 -0.98
C ALA A 60 -13.91 4.65 -2.10
N LYS A 61 -14.58 5.67 -2.64
CA LYS A 61 -15.54 5.56 -3.75
C LYS A 61 -15.10 6.34 -4.98
N SER A 62 -14.02 7.11 -4.86
CA SER A 62 -13.49 7.98 -5.90
C SER A 62 -11.98 8.20 -5.72
N ASN A 63 -11.31 8.70 -6.75
CA ASN A 63 -9.88 9.06 -6.66
C ASN A 63 -9.64 10.19 -5.64
N SER A 64 -10.60 11.08 -5.43
CA SER A 64 -10.51 12.11 -4.39
C SER A 64 -10.50 11.54 -2.98
N ASP A 65 -11.17 10.41 -2.74
CA ASP A 65 -11.16 9.74 -1.43
C ASP A 65 -9.80 9.10 -1.10
N LEU A 66 -8.93 8.91 -2.10
CA LEU A 66 -7.56 8.43 -1.90
C LEU A 66 -6.63 9.54 -1.33
N GLY A 67 -7.10 10.79 -1.30
CA GLY A 67 -6.36 11.96 -0.84
C GLY A 67 -5.40 12.52 -1.88
N ARG A 68 -4.40 13.29 -1.43
CA ARG A 68 -3.40 13.89 -2.31
C ARG A 68 -2.65 12.83 -3.12
N ASN A 69 -2.43 13.12 -4.41
CA ASN A 69 -1.50 12.38 -5.26
C ASN A 69 -0.11 13.03 -5.18
N PHE A 70 0.90 12.29 -4.75
CA PHE A 70 2.30 12.75 -4.69
C PHE A 70 3.02 12.65 -6.03
N GLY A 71 2.44 11.96 -7.01
CA GLY A 71 3.03 11.65 -8.31
C GLY A 71 3.14 10.14 -8.54
N ALA A 72 3.24 9.74 -9.80
CA ALA A 72 3.41 8.34 -10.21
C ALA A 72 2.39 7.35 -9.60
N ASP A 73 1.15 7.82 -9.45
CA ASP A 73 0.00 7.13 -8.88
C ASP A 73 0.14 6.80 -7.38
N LEU A 74 1.03 7.47 -6.63
CA LEU A 74 1.20 7.33 -5.19
C LEU A 74 0.26 8.29 -4.43
N TYR A 75 -0.75 7.74 -3.78
CA TYR A 75 -1.77 8.50 -3.04
C TYR A 75 -1.55 8.46 -1.52
N GLU A 76 -2.12 9.43 -0.79
CA GLU A 76 -2.10 9.43 0.68
C GLU A 76 -2.60 8.14 1.30
N ALA A 77 -3.67 7.53 0.76
CA ALA A 77 -4.20 6.27 1.26
C ALA A 77 -3.14 5.15 1.27
N GLU A 78 -2.33 5.05 0.21
CA GLU A 78 -1.22 4.09 0.13
C GLU A 78 -0.13 4.41 1.15
N VAL A 79 0.27 5.68 1.27
CA VAL A 79 1.29 6.09 2.26
C VAL A 79 0.83 5.79 3.68
N ARG A 80 -0.42 6.10 4.02
CA ARG A 80 -1.00 5.80 5.35
C ARG A 80 -1.04 4.31 5.63
N TYR A 81 -1.47 3.50 4.65
CA TYR A 81 -1.46 2.06 4.76
C TYR A 81 -0.04 1.53 5.03
N LEU A 82 0.97 2.02 4.30
CA LEU A 82 2.37 1.63 4.47
C LEU A 82 2.93 2.00 5.85
N VAL A 83 2.58 3.18 6.38
CA VAL A 83 2.99 3.61 7.72
C VAL A 83 2.36 2.70 8.79
N GLN A 84 1.05 2.42 8.66
CA GLN A 84 0.29 1.68 9.67
C GLN A 84 0.55 0.17 9.65
N ASN A 85 0.81 -0.41 8.48
CA ASN A 85 0.83 -1.87 8.30
C ASN A 85 2.19 -2.43 7.84
N GLU A 86 3.08 -1.59 7.33
CA GLU A 86 4.35 -2.02 6.72
C GLU A 86 5.57 -1.28 7.26
N TRP A 87 5.44 -0.65 8.43
CA TRP A 87 6.52 0.04 9.16
C TRP A 87 7.30 1.03 8.28
N ALA A 88 6.61 1.77 7.41
CA ALA A 88 7.21 2.89 6.70
C ALA A 88 7.31 4.09 7.65
N VAL A 89 8.53 4.46 8.03
CA VAL A 89 8.87 5.58 8.92
C VAL A 89 9.37 6.79 8.11
N THR A 90 10.02 6.56 6.97
CA THR A 90 10.56 7.61 6.09
C THR A 90 10.02 7.50 4.67
N SER A 91 10.14 8.59 3.88
CA SER A 91 9.80 8.54 2.45
C SER A 91 10.65 7.53 1.70
N GLU A 92 11.91 7.31 2.10
CA GLU A 92 12.78 6.30 1.49
C GLU A 92 12.23 4.87 1.66
N ASP A 93 11.56 4.59 2.79
CA ASP A 93 10.86 3.32 3.02
C ASP A 93 9.79 3.12 1.96
N VAL A 94 8.94 4.12 1.77
CA VAL A 94 7.88 4.12 0.76
C VAL A 94 8.47 4.00 -0.65
N LEU A 95 9.39 4.89 -1.01
CA LEU A 95 9.85 5.09 -2.37
C LEU A 95 10.78 4.00 -2.88
N TRP A 96 11.65 3.46 -2.03
CA TRP A 96 12.71 2.55 -2.47
C TRP A 96 12.54 1.13 -1.98
N ARG A 97 11.81 0.89 -0.88
CA ARG A 97 11.67 -0.47 -0.33
C ARG A 97 10.28 -1.05 -0.58
N ARG A 98 9.22 -0.26 -0.41
CA ARG A 98 7.85 -0.75 -0.53
C ARG A 98 7.29 -0.65 -1.95
N THR A 99 7.57 0.43 -2.69
CA THR A 99 6.81 0.72 -3.92
C THR A 99 7.64 0.95 -5.19
N LYS A 100 8.95 1.25 -5.04
CA LYS A 100 9.82 1.71 -6.15
C LYS A 100 9.31 2.98 -6.86
N ARG A 101 8.42 3.77 -6.25
CA ARG A 101 7.95 5.05 -6.83
C ARG A 101 9.06 6.10 -6.91
N GLY A 102 10.15 5.95 -6.15
CA GLY A 102 11.33 6.82 -6.23
C GLY A 102 11.97 6.89 -7.62
N LEU A 103 11.71 5.90 -8.50
CA LEU A 103 12.15 5.91 -9.90
C LEU A 103 11.42 6.95 -10.78
N HIS A 104 10.32 7.51 -10.30
CA HIS A 104 9.42 8.34 -11.10
C HIS A 104 9.10 9.70 -10.47
N LEU A 105 9.31 9.88 -9.17
CA LEU A 105 9.02 11.14 -8.49
C LEU A 105 10.14 12.17 -8.72
N SER A 106 9.76 13.42 -8.92
CA SER A 106 10.69 14.56 -8.91
C SER A 106 11.15 14.91 -7.49
N ARG A 107 12.19 15.75 -7.36
CA ARG A 107 12.68 16.19 -6.04
C ARG A 107 11.61 16.92 -5.24
N GLU A 108 10.80 17.73 -5.90
CA GLU A 108 9.71 18.50 -5.30
C GLU A 108 8.59 17.57 -4.79
N GLN A 109 8.29 16.52 -5.55
CA GLN A 109 7.33 15.49 -5.15
C GLN A 109 7.83 14.67 -3.96
N VAL A 110 9.12 14.34 -3.92
CA VAL A 110 9.75 13.68 -2.75
C VAL A 110 9.68 14.57 -1.52
N ALA A 111 10.00 15.87 -1.64
CA ALA A 111 9.92 16.81 -0.52
C ALA A 111 8.49 16.94 0.03
N ALA A 112 7.48 16.95 -0.84
CA ALA A 112 6.08 16.95 -0.44
C ALA A 112 5.68 15.67 0.33
N LEU A 113 6.19 14.52 -0.09
CA LEU A 113 5.97 13.25 0.62
C LEU A 113 6.66 13.25 1.99
N ASP A 114 7.89 13.76 2.08
CA ASP A 114 8.64 13.90 3.35
C ASP A 114 7.87 14.73 4.37
N GLU A 115 7.36 15.89 3.93
CA GLU A 115 6.57 16.77 4.77
C GLU A 115 5.31 16.07 5.29
N PHE A 116 4.59 15.38 4.39
CA PHE A 116 3.39 14.64 4.75
C PHE A 116 3.68 13.54 5.79
N MET A 117 4.73 12.74 5.58
CA MET A 117 5.10 11.66 6.50
C MET A 117 5.55 12.18 7.87
N ARG A 118 6.28 13.31 7.93
CA ARG A 118 6.57 14.01 9.19
C ARG A 118 5.30 14.45 9.91
N GLY A 119 4.25 14.80 9.18
CA GLY A 119 2.93 15.11 9.72
C GLY A 119 2.15 13.89 10.25
N ILE A 120 2.41 12.69 9.74
CA ILE A 120 1.82 11.45 10.27
C ILE A 120 2.51 11.05 11.57
N SER A 121 3.86 11.02 11.58
CA SER A 121 4.65 10.61 12.74
C SER A 121 4.31 11.43 13.99
N ARG A 122 4.22 12.76 13.85
CA ARG A 122 3.81 13.67 14.95
C ARG A 122 2.44 13.32 15.54
N ARG A 123 1.49 12.86 14.73
CA ARG A 123 0.15 12.45 15.19
C ARG A 123 0.16 11.10 15.92
N HIS A 124 1.06 10.18 15.55
CA HIS A 124 1.21 8.92 16.28
C HIS A 124 1.86 9.10 17.65
N VAL A 125 2.81 10.03 17.79
CA VAL A 125 3.41 10.37 19.10
C VAL A 125 2.37 11.00 20.03
N ALA A 126 1.63 12.02 19.55
CA ALA A 126 0.63 12.70 20.35
C ALA A 126 -0.59 11.82 20.74
N ALA A 127 -0.85 10.72 20.03
CA ALA A 127 -1.92 9.77 20.37
C ALA A 127 -1.46 8.65 21.33
N ALA A 128 -0.15 8.55 21.60
CA ALA A 128 0.44 7.58 22.52
C ALA A 128 0.78 8.18 23.89
N GLU A 129 0.58 9.50 24.07
CA GLU A 129 0.63 10.25 25.33
C GLU A 129 -0.78 10.36 25.94
#